data_AF-A0A659UVM3-F1
#
_entry.id   AF-A0A659UVM3-F1
#
_cell.length_a   1.000
_cell.length_b   1.000
_cell.length_c   1.000
_cell.angle_alpha   90.00
_cell.angle_beta   90.00
_cell.angle_gamma   90.00
#
_symmetry.space_group_name_H-M   'P 1'
#
loop_
_entity.id
_entity.type
_entity.pdbx_description
1 polymer ?
#
loop_
_entity_poly.entity_id
_entity_poly.type
_entity_poly.pdbx_seq_one_letter_code
_entity_poly.pdbx_strand_id
1 'polypeptide(L)'
;ALYVTSSVLAGITGLLYIGLIKAPSLSLAEPLVLPSVAAAVIGGTSIFGGRGGYTGTIIGALILTVLTTLLTILQMPEGARRILFGLIVLFVTAAYLRIVEER
;
A
#
# COMPACT_ATOMS: atom_id res chain seq x y z
N ALA A 1 2.22 22.30 5.43
CA ALA A 1 3.52 21.81 4.91
C ALA A 1 3.45 20.34 4.50
N LEU A 2 3.11 19.41 5.40
CA LEU A 2 3.11 17.96 5.12
C LEU A 2 2.21 17.52 3.94
N TYR A 3 0.99 18.05 3.84
CA TYR A 3 0.11 17.76 2.70
C TYR A 3 0.67 18.27 1.37
N VAL A 4 1.36 19.41 1.38
CA VAL A 4 2.00 19.99 0.18
C VAL A 4 3.20 19.14 -0.24
N THR A 5 4.03 18.70 0.71
CA THR A 5 5.14 17.79 0.39
C THR A 5 4.62 16.44 -0.13
N SER A 6 3.51 15.94 0.42
CA SER A 6 2.89 14.69 -0.03
C SER A 6 2.31 14.81 -1.44
N SER A 7 1.67 15.92 -1.80
CA SER A 7 1.11 16.12 -3.14
C SER A 7 2.21 16.28 -4.20
N VAL A 8 3.30 16.96 -3.87
CA VAL A 8 4.48 17.07 -4.74
C VAL A 8 5.10 15.70 -4.99
N LEU A 9 5.32 14.90 -3.94
CA LEU A 9 5.83 13.53 -4.06
C LEU A 9 4.90 12.65 -4.90
N ALA A 10 3.59 12.68 -4.64
CA ALA A 10 2.60 11.92 -5.41
C ALA A 10 2.57 12.33 -6.88
N GLY A 11 2.70 13.64 -7.18
CA GLY A 11 2.79 14.14 -8.56
C GLY A 11 4.03 13.63 -9.28
N ILE A 12 5.19 13.66 -8.63
CA ILE A 12 6.45 13.13 -9.19
C ILE A 12 6.32 11.62 -9.46
N THR A 13 5.80 10.85 -8.51
CA THR A 13 5.58 9.40 -8.69
C THR A 13 4.62 9.13 -9.86
N GLY A 14 3.55 9.91 -10.01
CA GLY A 14 2.62 9.78 -11.13
C GLY A 14 3.29 10.03 -12.50
N LEU A 15 4.12 11.06 -12.61
CA LEU A 15 4.87 11.34 -13.84
C LEU A 15 5.83 10.20 -14.20
N LEU A 16 6.54 9.65 -13.21
CA LEU A 16 7.43 8.50 -13.41
C LEU A 16 6.65 7.25 -13.83
N TYR A 17 5.47 7.02 -13.23
CA TYR A 17 4.64 5.85 -13.51
C TYR A 17 4.06 5.88 -14.93
N ILE A 18 3.62 7.05 -15.42
CA ILE A 18 3.14 7.21 -16.80
C ILE A 18 4.27 6.95 -17.80
N GLY A 19 5.49 7.41 -17.52
CA GLY A 19 6.65 7.15 -18.38
C GLY A 19 7.04 5.67 -18.50
N LEU A 20 6.68 4.85 -17.51
CA LEU A 20 6.92 3.41 -17.51
C LEU A 20 5.90 2.63 -18.36
N ILE A 21 4.69 3.16 -18.52
CA ILE A 21 3.54 2.42 -19.02
C ILE A 21 3.19 2.86 -20.44
N LYS A 22 3.23 1.91 -21.38
CA LYS A 22 3.00 2.18 -22.80
C LYS A 22 1.53 2.35 -23.19
N ALA A 23 0.61 1.88 -22.34
CA ALA A 23 -0.84 1.94 -22.56
C ALA A 23 -1.52 2.52 -21.31
N PRO A 24 -1.66 3.85 -21.21
CA PRO A 24 -2.33 4.47 -20.07
C PRO A 24 -3.83 4.16 -20.10
N SER A 25 -4.37 3.72 -18.98
CA SER A 25 -5.81 3.55 -18.75
C SER A 25 -6.24 4.38 -17.54
N LEU A 26 -7.51 4.76 -17.48
CA LEU A 26 -8.02 5.60 -16.38
C LEU A 26 -7.96 4.89 -15.02
N SER A 27 -8.03 3.55 -15.04
CA SER A 27 -8.03 2.66 -13.87
C SER A 27 -6.66 2.08 -13.52
N LEU A 28 -5.59 2.60 -14.13
CA LEU A 28 -4.23 2.08 -13.97
C LEU A 28 -3.69 2.21 -12.53
N ALA A 29 -4.07 3.28 -11.82
CA ALA A 29 -3.61 3.55 -10.45
C ALA A 29 -4.52 2.96 -9.36
N GLU A 30 -5.76 2.59 -9.70
CA GLU A 30 -6.72 1.97 -8.77
C GLU A 30 -6.15 0.77 -8.00
N PRO A 31 -5.44 -0.20 -8.62
CA PRO A 31 -4.91 -1.34 -7.87
C PRO A 31 -3.74 -0.99 -6.94
N LEU A 32 -3.15 0.21 -7.02
CA LEU A 32 -2.05 0.64 -6.16
C LEU A 32 -2.51 1.23 -4.83
N VAL A 33 -3.80 1.58 -4.70
CA VAL A 33 -4.35 2.22 -3.49
C VAL A 33 -4.30 1.26 -2.29
N LEU A 34 -4.89 0.07 -2.42
CA LEU A 34 -4.90 -0.94 -1.35
C LEU A 34 -3.51 -1.34 -0.85
N PRO A 35 -2.52 -1.69 -1.71
CA PRO A 35 -1.18 -2.03 -1.25
C PRO A 35 -0.45 -0.86 -0.58
N SER A 36 -0.72 0.40 -0.96
CA SER A 36 -0.11 1.56 -0.29
C SER A 36 -0.52 1.67 1.19
N VAL A 37 -1.80 1.48 1.49
CA VAL A 37 -2.30 1.49 2.86
C VAL A 37 -1.82 0.24 3.60
N ALA A 38 -1.88 -0.93 2.97
CA ALA A 38 -1.42 -2.18 3.56
C ALA A 38 0.07 -2.13 3.94
N ALA A 39 0.92 -1.54 3.10
CA ALA A 39 2.34 -1.35 3.38
C ALA A 39 2.60 -0.48 4.61
N ALA A 40 1.83 0.60 4.77
CA ALA A 40 1.96 1.48 5.93
C ALA A 40 1.60 0.78 7.23
N VAL A 41 0.51 0.00 7.24
CA VAL A 41 0.05 -0.70 8.45
C VAL A 41 0.95 -1.90 8.78
N ILE A 42 1.39 -2.67 7.79
CA ILE A 42 2.39 -3.75 7.98
C ILE A 42 3.71 -3.18 8.53
N GLY A 43 4.10 -1.99 8.05
CA GLY A 43 5.26 -1.26 8.55
C GLY A 43 5.11 -0.72 9.98
N GLY A 44 3.97 -0.92 10.63
CA GLY A 44 3.72 -0.52 12.02
C GLY A 44 3.12 0.88 12.17
N THR A 45 2.63 1.51 11.09
CA THR A 45 1.89 2.77 11.19
C THR A 45 0.46 2.50 11.63
N SER A 46 -0.01 3.27 12.62
CA SER A 46 -1.38 3.22 13.14
C SER A 46 -2.41 3.52 12.04
N ILE A 47 -3.46 2.72 12.00
CA ILE A 47 -4.61 2.90 11.10
C ILE A 47 -5.37 4.20 11.41
N PHE A 48 -5.50 4.53 12.70
CA PHE A 48 -6.15 5.75 13.16
C PHE A 48 -5.24 6.99 13.03
N GLY A 49 -4.02 6.81 12.52
CA GLY A 49 -3.02 7.88 12.40
C GLY A 49 -2.38 8.27 13.74
N GLY A 50 -1.49 9.25 13.70
CA GLY A 50 -0.86 9.87 14.87
C GLY A 50 0.26 9.07 15.55
N ARG A 51 0.44 7.78 15.24
CA ARG A 51 1.50 6.93 15.80
C ARG A 51 2.08 6.00 14.73
N GLY A 52 3.39 6.06 14.50
CA GLY A 52 4.08 5.27 13.48
C GLY A 52 5.45 5.86 13.13
N GLY A 53 6.30 5.07 12.49
CA GLY A 53 7.64 5.49 12.05
C GLY A 53 7.83 5.35 10.54
N TYR A 54 8.58 6.28 9.95
CA TYR A 54 8.92 6.25 8.53
C TYR A 54 9.72 5.00 8.14
N THR A 55 10.68 4.59 8.98
CA THR A 55 11.57 3.45 8.68
C THR A 55 10.82 2.13 8.55
N GLY A 56 9.88 1.85 9.46
CA GLY A 56 9.05 0.64 9.39
C GLY A 56 8.15 0.63 8.15
N THR A 57 7.58 1.78 7.80
CA THR A 57 6.75 1.95 6.59
C THR A 57 7.53 1.72 5.30
N ILE A 58 8.78 2.19 5.21
CA ILE A 58 9.65 1.96 4.05
C ILE A 58 9.91 0.45 3.88
N ILE A 59 10.19 -0.26 4.98
CA ILE A 59 10.38 -1.71 4.96
C ILE A 59 9.09 -2.43 4.55
N GLY A 60 7.94 -2.02 5.10
CA GLY A 60 6.62 -2.57 4.73
C GLY A 60 6.30 -2.38 3.26
N ALA A 61 6.60 -1.20 2.70
CA ALA A 61 6.43 -0.91 1.27
C ALA A 61 7.32 -1.78 0.39
N LEU A 62 8.57 -2.02 0.81
CA LEU A 62 9.51 -2.89 0.09
C LEU A 62 9.01 -4.35 0.08
N ILE A 63 8.57 -4.85 1.24
CA ILE A 63 8.00 -6.20 1.38
C ILE A 63 6.77 -6.36 0.48
N LEU A 64 5.83 -5.41 0.50
CA LEU A 64 4.64 -5.50 -0.35
C LEU A 64 4.94 -5.33 -1.83
N THR A 65 5.95 -4.54 -2.20
CA THR A 65 6.38 -4.42 -3.60
C THR A 65 6.92 -5.75 -4.11
N VAL A 66 7.75 -6.43 -3.30
CA VAL A 66 8.24 -7.78 -3.62
C VAL A 66 7.08 -8.77 -3.72
N LEU A 67 6.16 -8.78 -2.75
CA LEU A 67 4.98 -9.63 -2.80
C LEU A 67 4.15 -9.39 -4.06
N THR A 68 3.89 -8.13 -4.42
CA THR A 68 3.14 -7.75 -5.63
C THR A 68 3.84 -8.27 -6.89
N THR A 69 5.17 -8.17 -6.93
CA THR A 69 5.98 -8.67 -8.05
C THR A 69 5.88 -10.19 -8.16
N LEU A 70 5.98 -10.92 -7.05
CA LEU A 70 5.80 -12.37 -7.01
C LEU A 70 4.41 -12.81 -7.48
N LEU A 71 3.34 -12.16 -7.00
CA LEU A 71 1.97 -12.47 -7.42
C LEU A 71 1.73 -12.15 -8.90
N THR A 72 2.45 -11.17 -9.45
CA THR A 72 2.42 -10.86 -10.89
C THR A 72 3.10 -11.95 -11.71
N ILE A 73 4.25 -12.44 -11.23
CA ILE A 73 4.96 -13.55 -11.87
C ILE A 73 4.11 -14.83 -11.86
N LEU A 74 3.38 -15.08 -10.78
CA LEU A 74 2.41 -16.19 -10.65
C LEU A 74 1.15 -16.03 -11.50
N GLN A 75 1.09 -15.01 -12.39
CA GLN A 75 -0.04 -14.73 -13.28
C GLN A 75 -1.38 -14.58 -12.54
N MET A 76 -1.33 -14.09 -11.30
CA MET A 76 -2.52 -13.95 -10.48
C MET A 76 -3.41 -12.81 -11.02
N PRO A 77 -4.72 -13.05 -11.23
CA PRO A 77 -5.63 -12.03 -11.74
C PRO A 77 -5.68 -10.79 -10.85
N GLU A 78 -5.82 -9.61 -11.47
CA GLU A 78 -5.94 -8.31 -10.78
C GLU A 78 -7.02 -8.31 -9.69
N GLY A 79 -8.19 -8.90 -9.98
CA GLY A 79 -9.28 -9.03 -9.02
C GLY A 79 -8.90 -9.86 -7.80
N ALA A 80 -8.22 -10.99 -8.01
CA ALA A 80 -7.76 -11.85 -6.92
C ALA A 80 -6.71 -11.14 -6.05
N ARG A 81 -5.83 -10.34 -6.68
CA ARG A 81 -4.84 -9.53 -5.97
C ARG A 81 -5.49 -8.43 -5.10
N ARG A 82 -6.52 -7.74 -5.62
CA ARG A 82 -7.28 -6.76 -4.85
C ARG A 82 -7.96 -7.38 -3.63
N ILE A 83 -8.58 -8.55 -3.80
CA ILE A 83 -9.18 -9.31 -2.69
C ILE A 83 -8.13 -9.68 -1.66
N LEU A 84 -6.95 -10.14 -2.09
CA LEU A 84 -5.84 -10.47 -1.20
C LEU A 84 -5.36 -9.25 -0.39
N PHE A 85 -5.16 -8.10 -1.03
CA PHE A 85 -4.79 -6.88 -0.30
C PHE A 85 -5.88 -6.42 0.67
N GLY A 86 -7.16 -6.53 0.29
CA GLY A 86 -8.27 -6.27 1.20
C GLY A 86 -8.25 -7.21 2.42
N LEU A 87 -8.01 -8.50 2.21
CA LEU A 87 -7.84 -9.48 3.29
C LEU A 87 -6.66 -9.15 4.20
N ILE A 88 -5.53 -8.73 3.63
CA ILE A 88 -4.35 -8.32 4.40
C ILE A 88 -4.70 -7.13 5.30
N VAL A 89 -5.34 -6.09 4.76
CA VAL A 89 -5.75 -4.92 5.55
C VAL A 89 -6.72 -5.31 6.66
N LEU A 90 -7.75 -6.13 6.34
CA LEU A 90 -8.72 -6.61 7.33
C LEU A 90 -8.05 -7.42 8.45
N PHE A 91 -7.16 -8.35 8.09
CA PHE A 91 -6.45 -9.18 9.04
C PHE A 91 -5.57 -8.35 9.98
N VAL A 92 -4.80 -7.42 9.43
CA VAL A 92 -3.93 -6.54 10.22
C VAL A 92 -4.77 -5.61 11.12
N THR A 93 -5.87 -5.06 10.60
CA THR A 93 -6.80 -4.22 11.38
C THR A 93 -7.45 -5.00 12.52
N ALA A 94 -7.92 -6.22 12.25
CA ALA A 94 -8.54 -7.08 13.25
C ALA A 94 -7.55 -7.52 14.32
N ALA A 95 -6.31 -7.85 13.93
CA ALA A 95 -5.24 -8.15 14.87
C ALA A 95 -4.91 -6.92 15.74
N TYR A 96 -4.85 -5.73 15.16
CA TYR A 96 -4.61 -4.49 15.89
C TYR A 96 -5.71 -4.20 16.91
N LEU A 97 -6.99 -4.31 16.50
CA LEU A 97 -8.13 -4.14 17.40
C LEU A 97 -8.10 -5.14 18.56
N ARG A 98 -7.79 -6.42 18.30
CA ARG A 98 -7.67 -7.43 19.35
C ARG A 98 -6.58 -7.09 20.36
N ILE A 99 -5.41 -6.65 19.89
CA ILE A 99 -4.28 -6.29 20.76
C ILE A 99 -4.61 -5.05 21.61
N VAL A 100 -5.38 -4.11 21.06
CA VAL A 100 -5.80 -2.89 21.79
C VAL A 100 -6.91 -3.18 22.79
N GLU A 101 -7.87 -4.06 22.47
CA GLU A 101 -8.97 -4.41 23.37
C GLU A 101 -8.50 -5.23 24.59
N GLU A 102 -7.34 -5.88 24.47
CA GLU A 102 -6.68 -6.60 25.57
C GLU A 102 -5.87 -5.67 26.51
N ARG A 103 -5.84 -4.35 26.25
CA ARG A 103 -5.10 -3.33 27.01
C ARG A 103 -6.02 -2.32 27.67
#